data_AF-A0A1B8Y3R1-F1
#
_entry.id   AF-A0A1B8Y3R1-F1
#
_cell.length_a   1.000
_cell.length_b   1.000
_cell.length_c   1.000
_cell.angle_alpha   90.00
_cell.angle_beta   90.00
_cell.angle_gamma   90.00
#
_symmetry.space_group_name_H-M   'P 1'
#
loop_
_entity.id
_entity.type
_entity.pdbx_description
1 polymer ?
#
loop_
_entity_poly.entity_id
_entity_poly.type
_entity_poly.pdbx_seq_one_letter_code
_entity_poly.pdbx_strand_id
1 'polypeptide(L)' 'MDEFKSHVYMAWNIPQEDSGIDFGDISSRKALRKKLQCKTFRWYLVSVYPEMRTYSDIIAYGS' A
#
# COMPACT_ATOMS: atom_id res chain seq x y z
N MET A 1 0.64 0.17 -3.56
CA MET A 1 0.95 -0.93 -2.62
C MET A 1 -0.23 -1.88 -2.51
N ASP A 2 -0.95 -2.13 -3.60
CA ASP A 2 -2.13 -3.02 -3.64
C ASP A 2 -3.07 -2.81 -2.43
N GLU A 3 -3.43 -3.87 -1.72
CA GLU A 3 -4.24 -3.87 -0.50
C GLU A 3 -3.53 -3.21 0.70
N PHE A 4 -2.19 -3.23 0.72
CA PHE A 4 -1.37 -2.73 1.84
C PHE A 4 -1.29 -1.21 1.93
N LYS A 5 -1.84 -0.46 0.95
CA LYS A 5 -1.89 1.01 1.00
C LYS A 5 -2.64 1.53 2.25
N SER A 6 -3.62 0.77 2.75
CA SER A 6 -4.39 1.09 3.95
C SER A 6 -3.53 1.24 5.20
N HIS A 7 -2.40 0.51 5.26
CA HIS A 7 -1.50 0.53 6.40
C HIS A 7 -0.74 1.87 6.47
N VAL A 8 -0.44 2.46 5.31
CA VAL A 8 0.17 3.81 5.25
C VAL A 8 -0.82 4.86 5.74
N TYR A 9 -2.08 4.78 5.30
CA TYR A 9 -3.12 5.69 5.77
C TYR A 9 -3.35 5.57 7.28
N MET A 10 -3.41 4.34 7.81
CA MET A 10 -3.48 4.09 9.24
C MET A 10 -2.26 4.68 9.99
N ALA A 11 -1.04 4.40 9.52
CA ALA A 11 0.20 4.86 10.15
C ALA A 11 0.32 6.38 10.21
N TRP A 12 -0.26 7.08 9.23
CA TRP A 12 -0.23 8.53 9.14
C TRP A 12 -1.50 9.20 9.67
N ASN A 13 -2.40 8.43 10.29
CA ASN A 13 -3.69 8.92 10.78
C ASN A 13 -4.51 9.65 9.71
N ILE A 14 -4.49 9.11 8.48
CA ILE A 14 -5.23 9.62 7.33
C ILE A 14 -6.52 8.81 7.17
N PRO A 15 -7.70 9.46 7.06
CA PRO A 15 -8.96 8.79 6.75
C PRO A 15 -8.87 7.97 5.45
N GLN A 16 -9.39 6.74 5.43
CA GLN A 16 -9.37 5.93 4.21
C GLN A 16 -10.36 6.45 3.15
N GLU A 17 -11.45 7.06 3.61
CA GLU A 17 -12.46 7.72 2.81
C GLU A 17 -12.41 9.22 3.11
N ASP A 18 -12.66 10.04 2.09
CA ASP A 18 -12.73 11.50 2.22
C ASP A 18 -11.51 12.15 2.89
N SER A 19 -10.31 11.61 2.63
CA SER A 19 -9.04 12.14 3.18
C SER A 19 -8.74 13.59 2.77
N GLY A 20 -9.42 14.12 1.76
CA GLY A 20 -9.14 15.44 1.17
C GLY A 20 -7.82 15.52 0.42
N ILE A 21 -7.08 14.40 0.31
CA ILE A 21 -5.77 14.37 -0.35
C ILE A 21 -5.95 14.23 -1.86
N ASP A 22 -5.55 15.27 -2.59
CA ASP A 22 -5.31 15.16 -4.03
C ASP A 22 -3.92 14.58 -4.28
N PHE A 23 -3.88 13.36 -4.86
CA PHE A 23 -2.64 12.69 -5.26
C PHE A 23 -2.39 12.76 -6.77
N GLY A 24 -3.25 13.48 -7.51
CA GLY A 24 -3.17 13.64 -8.96
C GLY A 24 -3.50 12.38 -9.76
N ASP A 25 -3.40 12.49 -11.10
CA ASP A 25 -3.59 11.35 -11.99
C ASP A 25 -2.38 10.39 -11.97
N ILE A 26 -2.66 9.11 -11.73
CA ILE A 26 -1.68 8.02 -11.69
C ILE A 26 -1.91 6.99 -12.80
N SER A 27 -2.76 7.28 -13.79
CA SER A 27 -3.09 6.40 -14.92
C SER A 27 -1.85 5.87 -15.64
N SER A 28 -0.89 6.76 -15.95
CA SER A 28 0.36 6.42 -16.63
C SER A 28 1.23 5.44 -15.83
N ARG A 29 1.32 5.62 -14.50
CA ARG A 29 2.06 4.73 -13.60
C ARG A 29 1.40 3.35 -13.51
N LYS A 30 0.07 3.30 -13.47
CA LYS A 30 -0.69 2.03 -13.51
C LYS A 30 -0.48 1.30 -14.84
N ALA A 31 -0.52 2.02 -15.97
CA ALA A 31 -0.27 1.46 -17.29
C ALA A 31 1.16 0.89 -17.42
N LEU A 32 2.16 1.60 -16.91
CA LEU A 32 3.55 1.14 -16.89
C LEU A 32 3.69 -0.17 -16.09
N ARG A 33 3.08 -0.24 -14.90
CA ARG A 33 3.09 -1.46 -14.08
C ARG A 33 2.52 -2.66 -14.82
N LYS A 34 1.42 -2.47 -15.56
CA LYS A 34 0.81 -3.53 -16.38
C LYS A 34 1.71 -3.94 -17.54
N LYS A 35 2.27 -2.96 -18.27
CA LYS A 35 3.17 -3.20 -19.42
C LYS A 35 4.42 -4.00 -19.03
N LEU A 36 5.00 -3.71 -17.87
CA LEU A 36 6.21 -4.38 -17.38
C LEU A 36 5.93 -5.68 -16.61
N GLN A 37 4.65 -6.09 -16.52
CA GLN A 37 4.24 -7.30 -15.79
C GLN A 37 4.81 -7.36 -14.37
N CYS A 38 4.81 -6.21 -13.66
CA CYS A 38 5.36 -6.14 -12.31
C CYS A 38 4.61 -7.08 -11.36
N LYS A 39 5.34 -7.64 -10.39
CA LYS A 39 4.78 -8.47 -9.33
C LYS A 39 3.90 -7.65 -8.36
N THR A 40 3.11 -8.35 -7.56
CA THR A 40 2.26 -7.73 -6.52
C THR A 40 3.11 -7.24 -5.35
N PHE A 41 2.56 -6.32 -4.56
CA PHE A 41 3.22 -5.88 -3.33
C PHE A 41 3.33 -7.03 -2.31
N ARG A 42 2.38 -7.98 -2.32
CA ARG A 42 2.50 -9.22 -1.55
C ARG A 42 3.74 -10.03 -1.91
N TRP A 43 4.06 -10.17 -3.20
CA TRP A 43 5.29 -10.83 -3.65
C TRP A 43 6.54 -10.09 -3.13
N TYR A 44 6.51 -8.76 -3.15
CA TYR A 44 7.61 -7.96 -2.60
C TYR A 44 7.82 -8.24 -1.10
N LEU A 45 6.77 -8.24 -0.29
CA LEU A 45 6.88 -8.52 1.15
C LEU A 45 7.39 -9.95 1.43
N VAL A 46 6.95 -10.94 0.66
CA VAL A 46 7.35 -12.34 0.92
C VAL A 46 8.73 -12.69 0.35
N SER A 47 9.12 -12.08 -0.77
CA SER A 47 10.34 -12.47 -1.51
C SER A 47 11.50 -11.49 -1.38
N VAL A 48 11.23 -10.21 -1.13
CA VAL A 48 12.25 -9.15 -1.09
C VAL A 48 12.43 -8.61 0.32
N TYR A 49 11.35 -8.50 1.11
CA TYR A 49 11.43 -7.96 2.47
C TYR A 49 10.67 -8.81 3.52
N PRO A 50 11.06 -10.08 3.71
CA PRO A 50 10.34 -11.05 4.54
C PRO A 50 10.37 -10.73 6.04
N GLU A 51 11.33 -9.95 6.52
CA GLU A 51 11.42 -9.52 7.92
C GLU A 51 10.40 -8.43 8.29
N MET A 52 9.69 -7.87 7.31
CA MET A 52 8.63 -6.91 7.58
C MET A 52 7.45 -7.59 8.27
N ARG A 53 7.12 -7.14 9.48
CA ARG A 53 5.97 -7.65 10.23
C ARG A 53 4.67 -7.29 9.52
N THR A 54 3.93 -8.31 9.09
CA THR A 54 2.56 -8.18 8.59
C THR A 54 1.60 -8.69 9.64
N TYR A 55 0.59 -7.89 10.00
CA TYR A 55 -0.44 -8.28 10.94
C TYR A 55 -1.75 -8.46 10.19
N SER A 56 -2.39 -9.62 10.32
CA SER A 56 -3.82 -9.75 10.06
C SER A 56 -4.56 -9.23 11.30
N ASP A 57 -5.60 -8.43 11.13
CA ASP A 57 -6.49 -7.99 12.22
C ASP A 57 -5.90 -6.94 13.19
N ILE A 58 -5.35 -5.86 12.63
CA ILE A 58 -4.86 -4.71 13.41
C ILE A 58 -6.03 -3.98 14.09
N ILE A 59 -6.08 -4.00 15.43
CA ILE A 59 -7.04 -3.23 16.25
C ILE A 59 -6.50 -1.81 16.53
N ALA A 60 -5.19 -1.68 16.73
CA ALA A 60 -4.50 -0.42 16.97
C ALA A 60 -3.07 -0.50 16.40
N TYR A 61 -2.53 0.64 15.98
CA TYR A 61 -1.20 0.76 15.39
C TYR A 61 -0.52 2.05 15.84
N GLY A 62 0.77 1.97 16.18
CA GLY A 62 1.54 3.07 16.75
C GLY A 62 1.91 2.83 18.20
N SER A 63 2.58 3.80 18.81
CA SER A 63 3.02 3.84 20.21
C SER A 63 2.50 5.08 20.90
#